data_AF-A0A348MUL4-F1
#
_entry.id   AF-A0A348MUL4-F1
#
_cell.length_a   1.000
_cell.length_b   1.000
_cell.length_c   1.000
_cell.angle_alpha   90.00
_cell.angle_beta   90.00
_cell.angle_gamma   90.00
#
_symmetry.space_group_name_H-M   'P 1'
#
loop_
_entity.id
_entity.type
_entity.pdbx_description
1 polymer ?
#
loop_
_entity_poly.entity_id
_entity_poly.type
_entity_poly.pdbx_seq_one_letter_code
_entity_poly.pdbx_strand_id
1 'polypeptide(L)'
;MKVQNKLTHFSIIFSSMIIVLFLGGCSVSPPKNPDDLCAIFFEKDDWYDAAVDMNDKYGVPIHVPMAMMYQESSFKAQALPPKDYILFGLIPWGRVSSAYGFSQAKTMTW
;
A
#
# COMPACT_ATOMS: atom_id res chain seq x y z
N MET A 1 46.60 -22.05 -10.75
CA MET A 1 45.38 -22.25 -9.91
C MET A 1 44.70 -20.97 -9.42
N LYS A 2 45.38 -19.85 -9.13
CA LYS A 2 44.73 -18.60 -8.61
C LYS A 2 43.75 -17.89 -9.58
N VAL A 3 43.92 -18.06 -10.89
CA VAL A 3 43.11 -17.37 -11.93
C VAL A 3 41.69 -17.94 -12.06
N GLN A 4 41.52 -19.27 -11.91
CA GLN A 4 40.19 -19.90 -12.04
C GLN A 4 39.24 -19.55 -10.87
N ASN A 5 39.74 -19.47 -9.64
CA ASN A 5 38.92 -19.02 -8.50
C ASN A 5 38.48 -17.55 -8.63
N LYS A 6 39.30 -16.69 -9.25
CA LYS A 6 38.95 -15.28 -9.44
C LYS A 6 37.81 -15.11 -10.45
N LEU A 7 37.80 -15.93 -11.52
CA LEU A 7 36.73 -15.96 -12.53
C LEU A 7 35.41 -16.52 -11.96
N THR A 8 35.45 -17.56 -11.13
CA THR A 8 34.24 -18.11 -10.50
C THR A 8 33.64 -17.16 -9.47
N HIS A 9 34.46 -16.47 -8.67
CA HIS A 9 33.98 -15.43 -7.76
C HIS A 9 33.34 -14.24 -8.50
N PHE A 10 33.93 -13.79 -9.61
CA PHE A 10 33.35 -12.71 -10.42
C PHE A 10 31.99 -13.11 -11.03
N SER A 11 31.88 -14.35 -11.52
CA SER A 11 30.62 -14.89 -12.07
C SER A 11 29.53 -15.06 -11.00
N ILE A 12 29.88 -15.50 -9.78
CA ILE A 12 28.93 -15.60 -8.66
C ILE A 12 28.42 -14.22 -8.22
N ILE A 13 29.31 -13.23 -8.12
CA ILE A 13 28.94 -11.85 -7.77
C ILE A 13 28.00 -11.27 -8.84
N PHE A 14 28.31 -11.50 -10.12
CA PHE A 14 27.48 -11.05 -11.24
C PHE A 14 26.09 -11.71 -11.23
N SER A 15 26.02 -13.02 -10.99
CA SER A 15 24.76 -13.77 -10.86
C SER A 15 23.90 -13.29 -9.67
N SER A 16 24.53 -13.05 -8.52
CA SER A 16 23.87 -12.50 -7.32
C SER A 16 23.28 -11.11 -7.59
N MET A 17 24.01 -10.24 -8.29
CA MET A 17 23.54 -8.89 -8.62
C MET A 17 22.36 -8.89 -9.59
N ILE A 18 22.31 -9.84 -10.52
CA ILE A 18 21.16 -10.06 -11.41
C ILE A 18 19.92 -10.47 -10.62
N ILE A 19 20.06 -11.37 -9.64
CA ILE A 19 18.92 -11.83 -8.81
C ILE A 19 18.31 -10.66 -8.01
N VAL A 20 19.14 -9.77 -7.47
CA VAL A 20 18.66 -8.59 -6.72
C VAL A 20 17.83 -7.63 -7.59
N LEU A 21 18.16 -7.50 -8.88
CA LEU A 21 17.41 -6.65 -9.81
C LEU A 21 15.99 -7.18 -10.09
N PHE A 22 15.76 -8.49 -9.98
CA PHE A 22 14.45 -9.11 -10.18
C PHE A 22 13.53 -9.06 -8.95
N LEU A 23 14.02 -8.56 -7.80
CA LEU A 23 13.24 -8.48 -6.55
C LEU A 23 12.42 -7.16 -6.42
N GLY A 24 12.37 -6.33 -7.45
CA GLY A 24 11.54 -5.12 -7.46
C GLY A 24 10.04 -5.44 -7.58
N GLY A 25 9.22 -4.80 -6.74
CA GLY A 25 7.75 -4.91 -6.78
C GLY A 25 7.08 -3.54 -6.90
N CYS A 26 5.91 -3.49 -7.55
CA CYS A 26 5.08 -2.29 -7.61
C CYS A 26 4.25 -2.15 -6.32
N SER A 27 4.26 -0.96 -5.72
CA SER A 27 3.39 -0.63 -4.59
C SER A 27 2.74 0.72 -4.84
N VAL A 28 1.47 0.85 -4.44
CA VAL A 28 0.74 2.11 -4.54
C VAL A 28 1.22 3.03 -3.42
N SER A 29 1.95 4.08 -3.79
CA SER A 29 2.34 5.14 -2.85
C SER A 29 1.12 5.97 -2.48
N PRO A 30 0.95 6.36 -1.19
CA PRO A 30 -0.02 7.38 -0.81
C PRO A 30 0.26 8.70 -1.56
N PRO A 31 -0.77 9.53 -1.82
CA PRO A 31 -0.59 10.83 -2.45
C PRO A 31 0.26 11.77 -1.59
N LYS A 32 1.01 12.67 -2.22
CA LYS A 32 1.90 13.61 -1.52
C LYS A 32 1.13 14.68 -0.76
N ASN A 33 0.01 15.14 -1.32
CA ASN A 33 -0.85 16.16 -0.73
C ASN A 33 -2.27 15.61 -0.57
N PRO A 34 -2.57 14.92 0.55
CA PRO A 34 -3.85 14.24 0.73
C PRO A 34 -5.02 15.21 1.01
N ASP A 35 -4.74 16.48 1.30
CA ASP A 35 -5.75 17.50 1.59
C ASP A 35 -6.29 18.20 0.32
N ASP A 36 -5.60 18.02 -0.83
CA ASP A 36 -5.99 18.59 -2.12
C ASP A 36 -6.38 17.49 -3.11
N LEU A 37 -7.69 17.30 -3.29
CA LEU A 37 -8.23 16.27 -4.17
C LEU A 37 -7.81 16.47 -5.64
N CYS A 38 -7.70 17.71 -6.11
CA CYS A 38 -7.26 18.00 -7.46
C CYS A 38 -5.80 17.57 -7.64
N ALA A 39 -4.93 17.90 -6.69
CA ALA A 39 -3.53 17.47 -6.70
C ALA A 39 -3.39 15.95 -6.71
N ILE A 40 -4.26 15.23 -5.99
CA ILE A 40 -4.30 13.76 -6.00
C ILE A 40 -4.59 13.23 -7.40
N PHE A 41 -5.61 13.77 -8.08
CA PHE A 41 -5.95 13.33 -9.44
C PHE A 41 -4.89 13.71 -10.48
N PHE A 42 -4.16 14.81 -10.30
CA PHE A 42 -3.01 15.12 -11.16
C PHE A 42 -1.81 14.20 -10.90
N GLU A 43 -1.61 13.74 -9.67
CA GLU A 43 -0.54 12.79 -9.32
C GLU A 43 -0.90 11.35 -9.73
N LYS A 44 -2.18 10.99 -9.62
CA LYS A 44 -2.75 9.65 -9.82
C LYS A 44 -3.96 9.77 -10.75
N ASP A 45 -3.71 9.92 -12.04
CA ASP A 45 -4.73 10.07 -13.08
C ASP A 45 -5.69 8.87 -13.13
N ASP A 46 -5.17 7.64 -13.01
CA ASP A 46 -5.98 6.40 -12.95
C ASP A 46 -7.07 6.45 -11.85
N TRP A 47 -6.85 7.22 -10.77
CA TRP A 47 -7.82 7.33 -9.68
C TRP A 47 -9.01 8.19 -10.05
N TYR A 48 -8.83 9.16 -10.95
CA TYR A 48 -9.93 9.95 -11.46
C TYR A 48 -10.87 9.08 -12.28
N ASP A 49 -10.32 8.28 -13.20
CA ASP A 49 -11.10 7.34 -14.02
C ASP A 49 -11.86 6.35 -13.14
N ALA A 50 -11.19 5.75 -12.15
CA ALA A 50 -11.85 4.86 -11.19
C ALA A 50 -12.96 5.55 -10.37
N ALA A 51 -12.79 6.83 -10.05
CA ALA A 51 -13.81 7.59 -9.33
C ALA A 51 -15.01 7.95 -10.21
N VAL A 52 -14.78 8.27 -11.49
CA VAL A 52 -15.83 8.48 -12.49
C VAL A 52 -16.62 7.19 -12.71
N ASP A 53 -15.95 6.05 -12.90
CA ASP A 53 -16.60 4.75 -13.03
C ASP A 53 -17.51 4.42 -11.84
N MET A 54 -17.05 4.75 -10.63
CA MET A 54 -17.81 4.55 -9.41
C MET A 54 -19.02 5.49 -9.33
N ASN A 55 -18.86 6.75 -9.75
CA ASN A 55 -19.95 7.71 -9.87
C ASN A 55 -21.00 7.26 -10.90
N ASP A 56 -20.59 6.82 -12.08
CA ASP A 56 -21.49 6.36 -13.14
C ASP A 56 -22.23 5.08 -12.72
N LYS A 57 -21.55 4.17 -12.02
CA LYS A 57 -22.13 2.90 -11.59
C LYS A 57 -23.09 3.02 -10.41
N TYR A 58 -22.78 3.86 -9.42
CA TYR A 58 -23.51 3.91 -8.15
C TYR A 58 -24.17 5.27 -7.86
N GLY A 59 -23.94 6.29 -8.68
CA GLY A 59 -24.51 7.64 -8.52
C GLY A 59 -23.91 8.46 -7.38
N VAL A 60 -22.86 7.97 -6.70
CA VAL A 60 -22.25 8.63 -5.54
C VAL A 60 -21.26 9.71 -6.00
N PRO A 61 -21.34 10.95 -5.50
CA PRO A 61 -20.43 12.01 -5.92
C PRO A 61 -18.97 11.66 -5.64
N ILE A 62 -18.07 11.89 -6.60
CA ILE A 62 -16.63 11.51 -6.56
C ILE A 62 -15.90 11.91 -5.27
N HIS A 63 -16.21 13.08 -4.71
CA HIS A 63 -15.54 13.59 -3.51
C HIS A 63 -15.91 12.82 -2.23
N VAL A 64 -17.08 12.19 -2.17
CA VAL A 64 -17.56 11.42 -1.01
C VAL A 64 -16.70 10.17 -0.72
N PRO A 65 -16.51 9.23 -1.66
CA PRO A 65 -15.64 8.06 -1.43
C PRO A 65 -14.20 8.50 -1.16
N MET A 66 -13.73 9.58 -1.81
CA MET A 66 -12.38 10.10 -1.59
C MET A 66 -12.22 10.67 -0.17
N ALA A 67 -13.23 11.38 0.34
CA ALA A 67 -13.25 11.85 1.72
C ALA A 67 -13.32 10.66 2.71
N MET A 68 -14.10 9.62 2.41
CA MET A 68 -14.12 8.40 3.24
C MET A 68 -12.74 7.73 3.27
N MET A 69 -12.09 7.54 2.12
CA MET A 69 -10.74 6.99 2.03
C MET A 69 -9.71 7.84 2.81
N TYR A 70 -9.85 9.16 2.79
CA TYR A 70 -8.99 10.05 3.58
C TYR A 70 -9.16 9.84 5.08
N GLN A 71 -10.41 9.78 5.56
CA GLN A 71 -10.70 9.65 6.99
C GLN A 71 -10.40 8.24 7.53
N GLU A 72 -10.70 7.21 6.76
CA GLU A 72 -10.54 5.82 7.21
C GLU A 72 -9.09 5.37 7.13
N SER A 73 -8.39 5.68 6.03
CA SER A 73 -7.07 5.10 5.77
C SER A 73 -5.99 6.12 5.38
N SER A 74 -6.36 7.39 5.20
CA SER A 74 -5.48 8.43 4.64
C SER A 74 -4.82 7.96 3.34
N PHE A 75 -5.61 7.33 2.47
CA PHE A 75 -5.18 6.78 1.18
C PHE A 75 -4.11 5.68 1.26
N LYS A 76 -4.04 4.94 2.38
CA LYS A 76 -3.17 3.78 2.51
C LYS A 76 -3.92 2.50 2.11
N ALA A 77 -3.45 1.84 1.06
CA ALA A 77 -4.05 0.60 0.55
C ALA A 77 -3.97 -0.58 1.54
N GLN A 78 -2.88 -0.64 2.32
CA GLN A 78 -2.66 -1.66 3.35
C GLN A 78 -2.77 -1.06 4.76
N ALA A 79 -3.74 -0.17 4.97
CA ALA A 79 -4.03 0.34 6.30
C ALA A 79 -4.47 -0.80 7.22
N LEU A 80 -3.88 -0.85 8.41
CA LEU A 80 -4.23 -1.81 9.45
C LEU A 80 -4.41 -1.08 10.79
N PRO A 81 -5.41 -1.47 11.58
CA PRO A 81 -5.73 -0.86 12.87
C PRO A 81 -4.64 -1.15 13.92
N PRO A 82 -4.48 -0.32 14.96
CA PRO A 82 -3.43 -0.49 15.96
C PRO A 82 -3.49 -1.87 16.64
N LYS A 83 -2.33 -2.33 17.13
CA LYS A 83 -2.25 -3.55 17.92
C LYS A 83 -2.82 -3.32 19.32
N ASP A 84 -3.46 -4.35 19.84
CA ASP A 84 -3.90 -4.42 21.22
C ASP A 84 -2.84 -5.10 22.09
N TYR A 85 -2.64 -4.58 23.30
CA TYR A 85 -1.56 -5.00 24.21
C TYR A 85 -2.13 -5.38 25.57
N ILE A 86 -1.75 -6.57 26.05
CA ILE A 86 -2.14 -7.10 27.36
C ILE A 86 -0.95 -7.00 28.32
N LEU A 87 -1.22 -7.02 29.62
CA LEU A 87 -0.23 -7.05 30.71
C LEU A 87 0.60 -5.75 30.80
N PHE A 88 0.02 -4.69 31.37
CA PHE A 88 0.62 -3.34 31.46
C PHE A 88 1.18 -2.79 30.13
N GLY A 89 0.66 -3.25 28.98
CA GLY A 89 1.05 -2.78 27.66
C GLY A 89 2.26 -3.48 27.02
N LEU A 90 2.73 -4.61 27.57
CA LEU A 90 3.97 -5.26 27.10
C LEU A 90 3.76 -6.36 26.05
N ILE A 91 2.66 -7.13 26.09
CA ILE A 91 2.50 -8.31 25.24
C ILE A 91 1.47 -8.02 24.13
N PRO A 92 1.87 -7.98 22.84
CA PRO A 92 0.93 -7.77 21.74
C PRO A 92 0.06 -9.02 21.55
N TRP A 93 -1.25 -8.87 21.73
CA TRP A 93 -2.19 -9.99 21.67
C TRP A 93 -2.92 -10.08 20.32
N GLY A 94 -3.15 -8.94 19.66
CA GLY A 94 -3.90 -8.90 18.41
C GLY A 94 -3.97 -7.49 17.84
N ARG A 95 -4.89 -7.25 16.92
CA ARG A 95 -5.32 -5.89 16.51
C ARG A 95 -6.68 -5.59 17.10
N VAL A 96 -6.95 -4.32 17.34
CA VAL A 96 -8.23 -3.87 17.93
C VAL A 96 -9.45 -4.22 17.08
N SER A 97 -9.27 -4.39 15.76
CA SER A 97 -10.34 -4.80 14.85
C SER A 97 -9.78 -5.56 13.65
N SER A 98 -10.67 -6.24 12.92
CA SER A 98 -10.38 -6.88 11.63
C SER A 98 -10.50 -5.94 10.43
N ALA A 99 -10.64 -4.63 10.66
CA ALA A 99 -10.72 -3.61 9.62
C ALA A 99 -9.46 -3.58 8.75
N TYR A 100 -9.61 -3.39 7.44
CA TYR A 100 -8.49 -3.41 6.51
C TYR A 100 -8.68 -2.50 5.29
N GLY A 101 -7.59 -1.88 4.84
CA GLY A 101 -7.49 -1.20 3.55
C GLY A 101 -8.18 0.16 3.48
N PHE A 102 -8.52 0.60 2.26
CA PHE A 102 -9.06 1.94 2.02
C PHE A 102 -10.36 2.24 2.75
N SER A 103 -11.27 1.26 2.80
CA SER A 103 -12.57 1.43 3.45
C SER A 103 -12.54 1.14 4.95
N GLN A 104 -11.46 0.55 5.47
CA GLN A 104 -11.38 0.03 6.84
C GLN A 104 -12.61 -0.81 7.24
N ALA A 105 -13.24 -1.49 6.28
CA ALA A 105 -14.40 -2.32 6.54
C ALA A 105 -13.99 -3.61 7.27
N LYS A 106 -14.78 -4.01 8.26
CA LYS A 106 -14.55 -5.26 9.01
C LYS A 106 -14.98 -6.45 8.17
N THR A 107 -14.32 -7.59 8.34
CA THR A 107 -14.63 -8.85 7.63
C THR A 107 -16.09 -9.29 7.76
N MET A 108 -16.74 -8.97 8.87
CA MET A 108 -18.14 -9.33 9.13
C MET A 108 -19.16 -8.41 8.43
N THR A 109 -18.73 -7.25 7.93
CA THR A 109 -19.58 -6.27 7.26
C THR A 109 -19.59 -6.47 5.75
N TRP A 110 -18.51 -7.04 5.21
CA TRP A 110 -18.42 -7.51 3.84
C TRP A 110 -19.26 -8.78 3.63
#